data_AF-A0A4Y2NV06-F1
#
_entry.id   AF-A0A4Y2NV06-F1
#
_cell.length_a   1.000
_cell.length_b   1.000
_cell.length_c   1.000
_cell.angle_alpha   90.00
_cell.angle_beta   90.00
_cell.angle_gamma   90.00
#
_symmetry.space_group_name_H-M   'P 1'
#
loop_
_entity.id
_entity.type
_entity.pdbx_description
1 polymer ?
#
loop_
_entity_poly.entity_id
_entity_poly.type
_entity_poly.pdbx_seq_one_letter_code
_entity_poly.pdbx_strand_id
1 'polypeptide(L)' 'MDDYCRLYPNGDAVFHQDSAPSHASRVTQKFITDQQVQFLKPQQWMPNSPDATPCDYFLWGHLKNKPNIEK' A
#
# COMPACT_ATOMS: atom_id res chain seq x y z
N MET A 1 -6.64 -11.75 3.53
CA MET A 1 -5.75 -11.49 4.68
C MET A 1 -5.21 -12.78 5.28
N ASP A 2 -5.81 -13.92 4.94
CA ASP A 2 -5.35 -15.25 5.36
C ASP A 2 -3.90 -15.54 4.93
N ASP A 3 -3.50 -15.04 3.76
CA ASP A 3 -2.10 -15.12 3.32
C ASP A 3 -1.13 -14.26 4.13
N TYR A 4 -1.56 -13.17 4.77
CA TYR A 4 -0.66 -12.33 5.57
C TYR A 4 -0.13 -13.12 6.78
N CYS A 5 -1.02 -13.79 7.52
CA CYS A 5 -0.62 -14.65 8.62
C CYS A 5 0.23 -15.85 8.15
N ARG A 6 -0.02 -16.35 6.94
CA ARG A 6 0.75 -17.44 6.33
C ARG A 6 2.15 -17.02 5.90
N LEU A 7 2.28 -15.84 5.30
CA LEU A 7 3.53 -15.33 4.73
C LEU A 7 4.40 -14.62 5.79
N TYR A 8 3.77 -14.03 6.80
CA TYR A 8 4.43 -13.25 7.86
C TYR A 8 3.95 -13.71 9.24
N PRO A 9 4.23 -14.96 9.64
CA PRO A 9 3.72 -15.55 10.88
C PRO A 9 4.21 -14.83 12.15
N ASN A 10 5.34 -14.12 12.07
CA ASN A 10 5.94 -13.38 13.18
C ASN A 10 5.40 -11.94 13.30
N GLY A 11 4.62 -11.45 12.34
CA GLY A 11 4.12 -10.07 12.35
C GLY A 11 5.17 -9.01 11.98
N ASP A 12 6.30 -9.40 11.41
CA ASP A 12 7.42 -8.50 11.05
C ASP A 12 7.15 -7.66 9.79
N ALA A 13 5.95 -7.75 9.21
CA ALA A 13 5.59 -7.05 7.98
C ALA A 13 4.65 -5.88 8.26
N VAL A 14 4.98 -4.73 7.68
CA VAL A 14 4.14 -3.52 7.72
C VAL A 14 3.53 -3.28 6.35
N PHE A 15 2.21 -3.15 6.31
CA PHE A 15 1.46 -2.80 5.13
C PHE A 15 1.56 -1.29 4.85
N HIS A 16 2.01 -0.93 3.64
CA HIS A 16 2.15 0.45 3.18
C HIS A 16 1.13 0.72 2.08
N GLN A 17 0.31 1.75 2.26
CA GLN A 17 -0.63 2.27 1.25
C GLN A 17 -0.30 3.73 0.93
N ASP A 18 -0.73 4.20 -0.24
CA ASP A 18 -0.64 5.59 -0.65
C ASP A 18 -1.67 6.46 0.08
N SER A 19 -1.52 7.79 -0.07
CA SER A 19 -2.34 8.76 0.66
C SER A 19 -3.70 9.05 0.05
N ALA A 20 -4.23 8.17 -0.84
CA ALA A 20 -5.53 8.41 -1.45
C ALA A 20 -6.65 8.51 -0.39
N PRO A 21 -7.66 9.38 -0.58
CA PRO A 21 -8.73 9.61 0.40
C PRO A 21 -9.48 8.34 0.81
N SER A 22 -9.61 7.36 -0.08
CA SER A 22 -10.20 6.05 0.20
C SER A 22 -9.43 5.25 1.26
N HIS A 23 -8.09 5.31 1.22
CA HIS A 23 -7.20 4.66 2.18
C HIS A 23 -7.16 5.40 3.52
N ALA A 24 -7.26 6.73 3.50
CA ALA A 24 -7.35 7.56 4.70
C ALA A 24 -8.71 7.44 5.43
N SER A 25 -9.72 6.85 4.78
CA SER A 25 -11.07 6.79 5.34
C SER A 25 -11.13 5.96 6.62
N ARG A 26 -11.96 6.40 7.58
CA ARG A 26 -12.15 5.69 8.85
C ARG A 26 -12.60 4.24 8.67
N VAL A 27 -13.37 3.97 7.62
CA VAL A 27 -13.88 2.62 7.30
C VAL A 27 -12.72 1.71 6.91
N THR A 28 -11.87 2.14 5.98
CA THR A 28 -10.69 1.38 5.54
C THR A 28 -9.71 1.16 6.68
N GLN A 29 -9.42 2.21 7.45
CA GLN A 29 -8.50 2.15 8.59
C GLN A 29 -9.00 1.17 9.67
N LYS A 30 -10.30 1.18 9.96
CA LYS A 30 -10.91 0.23 10.89
C LYS A 30 -10.84 -1.19 10.35
N PHE A 31 -11.17 -1.40 9.08
CA PHE A 31 -11.11 -2.72 8.45
C PHE A 31 -9.72 -3.34 8.57
N ILE A 32 -8.65 -2.59 8.26
CA ILE A 32 -7.27 -3.10 8.35
C ILE A 32 -6.88 -3.41 9.80
N THR A 33 -7.30 -2.56 10.75
CA THR A 33 -7.06 -2.79 12.18
C THR A 33 -7.76 -4.06 12.67
N ASP A 34 -9.01 -4.29 12.27
CA ASP A 34 -9.78 -5.48 12.63
C ASP A 34 -9.15 -6.77 12.05
N GLN A 35 -8.37 -6.65 10.97
CA GLN A 35 -7.60 -7.75 10.38
C GLN A 35 -6.25 -7.99 11.07
N GLN A 36 -5.93 -7.25 12.14
CA GLN A 36 -4.68 -7.36 12.90
C GLN A 36 -3.41 -7.18 12.06
N VAL A 37 -3.52 -6.48 10.93
CA VAL A 37 -2.38 -6.19 10.05
C VAL A 37 -1.68 -4.93 10.57
N GLN A 38 -0.36 -5.00 10.74
CA GLN A 38 0.43 -3.80 11.00
C GLN A 38 0.46 -2.93 9.74
N PHE A 39 0.16 -1.64 9.86
CA PHE A 39 0.15 -0.74 8.71
C PHE A 39 0.55 0.69 9.09
N LEU A 40 1.02 1.46 8.10
CA LEU A 40 1.34 2.87 8.30
C LEU A 40 0.07 3.71 8.38
N LYS A 41 -0.12 4.40 9.51
CA LYS A 41 -1.26 5.31 9.69
C LYS A 41 -1.13 6.53 8.78
N PRO A 42 -2.25 7.20 8.45
CA PRO A 42 -2.24 8.40 7.63
C PRO A 42 -1.27 9.49 8.10
N GLN A 43 -1.06 9.63 9.41
CA GLN A 43 -0.12 10.59 10.00
C GLN A 43 1.36 10.24 9.74
N GLN A 44 1.66 8.99 9.39
CA GLN A 44 3.01 8.50 9.11
C GLN A 44 3.33 8.52 7.61
N TRP A 45 2.36 8.85 6.75
CA TRP A 45 2.60 8.98 5.32
C TRP A 45 3.41 10.25 5.02
N MET A 46 4.35 10.15 4.09
CA MET A 46 5.03 11.34 3.57
C MET A 46 4.04 12.18 2.77
N PRO A 47 3.78 13.45 3.13
CA PRO A 47 2.84 14.29 2.40
C PRO A 47 3.34 14.53 0.96
N ASN A 48 2.44 14.38 -0.01
CA ASN A 48 2.64 14.74 -1.43
C ASN A 48 3.89 14.11 -2.11
N SER A 49 4.29 12.91 -1.69
CA SER A 49 5.48 12.25 -2.25
C SER A 49 5.07 11.01 -3.07
N PRO A 50 4.74 11.14 -4.37
CA PRO A 50 4.60 9.99 -5.27
C PRO A 50 5.91 9.19 -5.40
N ASP A 51 7.04 9.75 -4.99
CA ASP A 51 8.34 9.06 -4.90
C ASP A 51 8.47 8.17 -3.65
N ALA A 52 7.58 8.34 -2.66
CA ALA A 52 7.62 7.64 -1.38
C ALA A 52 6.89 6.29 -1.39
N THR A 53 6.03 6.06 -2.38
CA THR A 53 5.32 4.81 -2.58
C THR A 53 6.07 4.00 -3.63
N PRO A 54 6.69 2.86 -3.25
CA PRO A 54 7.42 2.02 -4.20
C PRO A 54 6.57 1.62 -5.42
N CYS A 55 5.24 1.52 -5.25
CA CYS A 55 4.30 1.28 -6.35
C CYS A 55 4.21 2.45 -7.34
N ASP A 56 4.17 3.71 -6.92
CA ASP A 56 3.99 4.83 -7.85
C ASP A 56 5.28 5.15 -8.60
N TYR A 57 6.42 5.08 -7.91
CA TYR A 57 7.71 5.32 -8.54
C TYR A 57 8.14 4.16 -9.46
N PHE A 58 8.18 2.93 -8.94
CA PHE A 58 8.76 1.80 -9.67
C PHE A 58 7.74 1.07 -10.54
N LEU A 59 6.62 0.63 -9.97
CA LEU A 59 5.65 -0.21 -10.70
C LEU A 59 4.94 0.61 -11.79
N TRP A 60 4.35 1.75 -11.43
CA TRP A 60 3.67 2.62 -12.40
C TRP A 60 4.64 3.30 -13.37
N GLY A 61 5.84 3.69 -12.90
CA GLY A 61 6.92 4.18 -13.77
C GLY A 61 7.36 3.15 -14.81
N HIS A 62 7.51 1.88 -14.42
CA HIS A 62 7.87 0.80 -15.35
C HIS A 62 6.75 0.43 -16.31
N LEU A 63 5.49 0.43 -15.84
CA LEU A 63 4.32 0.14 -16.68
C LEU A 63 4.09 1.22 -17.74
N LYS A 64 4.26 2.50 -17.39
CA LYS A 64 4.13 3.62 -18.35
C LYS A 64 5.24 3.65 -19.40
N ASN A 65 6.42 3.14 -19.08
CA ASN A 65 7.56 3.08 -20.00
C ASN A 65 7.55 1.85 -20.92
N LYS A 66 6.59 0.93 -20.75
CA LYS A 66 6.32 -0.08 -21.77
C LYS A 66 5.37 0.51 -22.81
N PRO A 67 5.77 0.65 -24.09
CA PRO A 67 4.80 0.91 -25.14
C PRO A 67 3.77 -0.23 -25.12
N ASN A 68 2.49 0.11 -25.24
CA ASN A 68 1.45 -0.88 -25.49
C ASN A 68 1.81 -1.60 -26.80
N ILE A 69 2.45 -2.76 -26.69
CA ILE A 69 2.53 -3.71 -27.80
C ILE A 69 1.18 -4.42 -27.83
N GLU A 70 0.17 -3.68 -28.28
CA GLU A 70 -1.06 -4.29 -28.82
C GLU A 70 -0.77 -4.79 -30.24
N LYS A 71 -1.36 -5.94 -30.54
CA LYS A 71 -1.18 -6.77 -31.73
C LYS A 71 -1.84 -6.18 -32.96
#